data_AF-A0A5N8YRJ8-F1
#
_entry.id   AF-A0A5N8YRJ8-F1
#
_cell.length_a   1.000
_cell.length_b   1.000
_cell.length_c   1.000
_cell.angle_alpha   90.00
_cell.angle_beta   90.00
_cell.angle_gamma   90.00
#
_symmetry.space_group_name_H-M   'P 1'
#
loop_
_entity.id
_entity.type
_entity.pdbx_description
1 polymer ?
#
loop_
_entity_poly.entity_id
_entity_poly.type
_entity_poly.pdbx_seq_one_letter_code
_entity_poly.pdbx_strand_id
1 'polypeptide(L)'
;MRQVEDRLNKSFIASGYLVHNRVAPAPHSFRFKHTMLFLNLSQLEKRELNIWPMSYNGNGLIRIQTSDYIDHTCKSIRTKLSKFFADMNEKDDIYILTTPSVFRYSFNPATFYFRFNSNKGIRDTVVEVHNT
;
A
#
# COMPACT_ATOMS: atom_id res chain seq x y z
N MET A 1 19.40 -0.29 -17.19
CA MET A 1 19.50 -0.48 -15.72
C MET A 1 19.23 0.82 -14.96
N ARG A 2 19.99 1.92 -15.17
CA ARG A 2 19.74 3.23 -14.53
C ARG A 2 18.30 3.76 -14.60
N GLN A 3 17.60 3.57 -15.72
CA GLN A 3 16.23 4.08 -15.93
C GLN A 3 15.15 3.37 -15.11
N VAL A 4 15.41 2.14 -14.63
CA VAL A 4 14.51 1.37 -13.75
C VAL A 4 14.79 1.71 -12.28
N GLU A 5 16.06 1.88 -11.93
CA GLU A 5 16.50 2.33 -10.59
C GLU A 5 15.92 3.70 -10.24
N ASP A 6 15.90 4.63 -11.20
CA ASP A 6 15.38 5.99 -11.03
C ASP A 6 13.85 6.04 -10.93
N ARG A 7 13.17 4.98 -11.37
CA ARG A 7 11.71 4.83 -11.22
C ARG A 7 11.34 4.38 -9.82
N LEU A 8 12.08 3.45 -9.21
CA LEU A 8 11.69 2.93 -7.89
C LEU A 8 11.72 4.02 -6.81
N ASN A 9 12.61 5.00 -6.87
CA ASN A 9 12.62 6.13 -5.92
C ASN A 9 11.43 7.10 -6.04
N LYS A 10 10.43 6.80 -6.87
CA LYS A 10 9.25 7.64 -7.10
C LYS A 10 7.97 6.93 -6.67
N SER A 11 7.03 7.72 -6.17
CA SER A 11 5.65 7.29 -5.95
C SER A 11 4.90 7.25 -7.27
N PHE A 12 4.00 6.28 -7.44
CA PHE A 12 3.19 6.12 -8.65
C PHE A 12 1.71 5.98 -8.33
N ILE A 13 0.90 6.29 -9.34
CA ILE A 13 -0.54 6.02 -9.35
C ILE A 13 -0.75 4.80 -10.23
N ALA A 14 -1.34 3.75 -9.66
CA ALA A 14 -1.77 2.57 -10.40
C ALA A 14 -3.27 2.67 -10.65
N SER A 15 -3.66 2.84 -11.90
CA SER A 15 -5.07 2.93 -12.31
C SER A 15 -5.49 1.69 -13.08
N GLY A 16 -6.68 1.19 -12.79
CA GLY A 16 -7.22 0.01 -13.45
C GLY A 16 -8.71 -0.18 -13.16
N TYR A 17 -9.13 -1.43 -13.22
CA TYR A 17 -10.48 -1.84 -12.89
C TYR A 17 -10.42 -2.82 -11.74
N LEU A 18 -11.28 -2.60 -10.75
CA LEU A 18 -11.56 -3.61 -9.75
C LEU A 18 -12.80 -4.37 -10.17
N VAL A 19 -12.67 -5.69 -10.23
CA VAL A 19 -13.73 -6.61 -10.61
C VAL A 19 -13.91 -7.60 -9.47
N HIS A 20 -15.14 -7.76 -9.02
CA HIS A 20 -15.50 -8.79 -8.07
C HIS A 20 -16.65 -9.60 -8.65
N ASN A 21 -16.50 -10.92 -8.60
CA ASN A 21 -17.50 -11.87 -9.04
C ASN A 21 -17.74 -12.87 -7.91
N ARG A 22 -18.91 -12.76 -7.28
CA ARG A 22 -19.38 -13.74 -6.31
C ARG A 22 -20.42 -14.61 -6.98
N VAL A 23 -20.25 -15.93 -6.89
CA VAL A 23 -21.16 -16.92 -7.51
C VAL A 23 -22.26 -17.37 -6.53
N ALA A 24 -21.97 -17.46 -5.23
CA ALA A 24 -22.91 -17.89 -4.19
C ALA A 24 -22.78 -16.99 -2.94
N PRO A 25 -23.84 -16.82 -2.12
CA PRO A 25 -25.17 -17.46 -2.20
C PRO A 25 -26.09 -16.85 -3.28
N ALA A 26 -25.83 -15.62 -3.71
CA ALA A 26 -26.50 -15.00 -4.86
C ALA A 26 -25.44 -14.38 -5.78
N PRO A 27 -25.55 -14.56 -7.11
CA PRO A 27 -24.60 -14.02 -8.06
C PRO A 27 -24.58 -12.50 -7.94
N HIS A 28 -23.40 -11.95 -7.68
CA HIS A 28 -23.17 -10.52 -7.63
C HIS A 28 -21.86 -10.21 -8.33
N SER A 29 -21.92 -9.36 -9.34
CA SER A 29 -20.76 -8.89 -10.07
C SER A 29 -20.75 -7.38 -10.07
N PHE A 30 -19.58 -6.80 -9.82
CA PHE A 30 -19.36 -5.38 -10.01
C PHE A 30 -18.02 -5.15 -10.69
N ARG A 31 -17.97 -4.04 -11.43
CA ARG A 31 -16.75 -3.51 -12.04
C ARG A 31 -16.73 -2.01 -11.90
N PHE A 32 -15.68 -1.47 -11.29
CA PHE A 32 -15.49 -0.02 -11.21
C PHE A 32 -14.05 0.37 -11.49
N LYS A 33 -13.88 1.62 -11.96
CA LYS A 33 -12.56 2.24 -12.06
C LYS A 33 -11.99 2.34 -10.66
N HIS A 34 -10.75 1.91 -10.50
CA HIS A 34 -10.09 1.88 -9.21
C HIS A 34 -8.66 2.38 -9.36
N THR A 35 -8.23 3.15 -8.37
CA THR A 35 -6.92 3.78 -8.36
C THR A 35 -6.27 3.50 -7.02
N MET A 36 -5.07 2.94 -7.07
CA MET A 36 -4.22 2.67 -5.93
C MET A 36 -2.97 3.56 -6.01
N LEU A 37 -2.35 3.80 -4.86
CA LEU A 37 -1.07 4.48 -4.76
C LEU A 37 0.02 3.46 -4.49
N PHE A 38 1.09 3.52 -5.28
CA PHE A 38 2.33 2.77 -5.07
C PHE A 38 3.36 3.70 -4.44
N LEU A 39 3.66 3.50 -3.16
CA LEU A 39 4.46 4.42 -2.35
C LEU A 39 5.64 3.71 -1.71
N ASN A 40 6.79 4.40 -1.61
CA ASN A 40 7.89 3.94 -0.77
C ASN A 40 7.53 4.13 0.71
N LEU A 41 7.62 3.05 1.49
CA LEU A 41 7.19 3.06 2.88
C LEU A 41 8.10 3.90 3.79
N SER A 42 9.41 3.92 3.53
CA SER A 42 10.35 4.74 4.31
C SER A 42 10.09 6.23 4.11
N GLN A 43 9.89 6.67 2.86
CA GLN A 43 9.54 8.06 2.55
C GLN A 43 8.19 8.47 3.15
N LEU A 44 7.20 7.57 3.11
CA LEU A 44 5.88 7.79 3.70
C LEU A 44 5.97 7.95 5.22
N GLU A 45 6.67 7.04 5.91
CA GLU A 45 6.81 7.05 7.37
C GLU A 45 7.62 8.24 7.87
N LYS A 46 8.63 8.69 7.10
CA LYS A 46 9.41 9.92 7.37
C LYS A 46 8.70 11.21 6.97
N ARG A 47 7.49 11.12 6.39
CA ARG A 47 6.71 12.27 5.88
C ARG A 47 7.45 13.09 4.83
N GLU A 48 8.30 12.45 4.04
CA GLU A 48 9.04 13.08 2.94
C GLU A 48 8.18 13.22 1.66
N LEU A 49 7.01 12.56 1.63
CA LEU A 49 6.04 12.67 0.54
C LEU A 49 5.24 13.97 0.65
N ASN A 50 5.69 15.02 -0.03
CA ASN A 50 4.99 16.31 -0.14
C ASN A 50 3.86 16.27 -1.19
N ILE A 51 2.82 15.47 -0.94
CA ILE A 51 1.67 15.32 -1.86
C ILE A 51 0.43 15.91 -1.20
N TRP A 52 0.00 17.12 -1.57
CA TRP A 52 -1.29 17.67 -1.14
C TRP A 52 -2.45 17.01 -1.94
N PRO A 53 -3.59 16.65 -1.32
CA PRO A 53 -3.99 16.81 0.09
C PRO A 53 -3.79 15.54 0.93
N MET A 54 -2.72 14.78 0.70
CA MET A 54 -2.43 13.51 1.38
C MET A 54 -1.81 13.73 2.76
N SER A 55 -2.15 12.86 3.72
CA SER A 55 -1.52 12.84 5.05
C SER A 55 -1.21 11.42 5.52
N TYR A 56 -0.13 11.28 6.28
CA TYR A 56 0.22 10.05 6.99
C TYR A 56 -0.06 10.24 8.48
N ASN A 57 -0.93 9.41 9.04
CA ASN A 57 -1.45 9.52 10.40
C ASN A 57 -2.03 10.91 10.75
N GLY A 58 -2.82 11.49 9.84
CA GLY A 58 -3.33 12.86 9.96
C GLY A 58 -4.77 13.05 9.46
N ASN A 59 -5.16 14.32 9.34
CA ASN A 59 -6.51 14.75 8.98
C ASN A 59 -6.65 15.23 7.52
N GLY A 60 -5.74 14.83 6.64
CA GLY A 60 -5.81 15.14 5.20
C GLY A 60 -7.03 14.51 4.53
N LEU A 61 -7.40 15.06 3.36
CA LEU A 61 -8.53 14.55 2.57
C LEU A 61 -8.27 13.13 2.09
N ILE A 62 -7.02 12.86 1.67
CA ILE A 62 -6.50 11.54 1.37
C ILE A 62 -5.60 11.16 2.54
N ARG A 63 -5.77 9.99 3.14
CA ARG A 63 -4.95 9.61 4.29
C ARG A 63 -4.61 8.14 4.34
N ILE A 64 -3.41 7.89 4.86
CA ILE A 64 -2.91 6.58 5.26
C ILE A 64 -2.79 6.62 6.77
N GLN A 65 -3.59 5.81 7.46
CA GLN A 65 -3.60 5.69 8.91
C GLN A 65 -3.09 4.31 9.29
N THR A 66 -2.06 4.22 10.14
CA THR A 66 -1.43 2.94 10.50
C THR A 66 -2.41 1.91 11.05
N SER A 67 -3.45 2.33 11.78
CA SER A 67 -4.48 1.45 12.35
C SER A 67 -5.37 0.76 11.29
N ASP A 68 -5.35 1.26 10.06
CA ASP A 68 -6.11 0.73 8.93
C ASP A 68 -5.32 -0.35 8.17
N TYR A 69 -4.10 -0.68 8.61
CA TYR A 69 -3.19 -1.63 7.96
C TYR A 69 -2.64 -2.67 8.95
N ILE A 70 -2.71 -3.93 8.55
CA ILE A 70 -2.22 -5.17 9.18
C ILE A 70 -2.88 -5.49 10.53
N ASP A 71 -2.85 -4.54 11.45
CA ASP A 71 -3.49 -4.63 12.76
C ASP A 71 -3.96 -3.23 13.22
N HIS A 72 -4.79 -3.16 14.26
CA HIS A 72 -5.32 -1.88 14.75
C HIS A 72 -4.35 -1.08 15.61
N THR A 73 -3.09 -1.50 15.76
CA THR A 73 -2.12 -0.78 16.59
C THR A 73 -1.61 0.50 15.90
N CYS A 74 -1.11 1.44 16.68
CA CYS A 74 -0.48 2.67 16.18
C CYS A 74 1.00 2.49 15.80
N LYS A 75 1.49 1.24 15.70
CA LYS A 75 2.87 0.96 15.27
C LYS A 75 3.03 1.30 13.80
N SER A 76 4.27 1.58 13.36
CA SER A 76 4.54 1.83 11.95
C SER A 76 4.19 0.59 11.10
N ILE A 77 3.76 0.79 9.86
CA ILE A 77 3.39 -0.32 8.96
C ILE A 77 4.59 -1.24 8.77
N ARG A 78 5.80 -0.66 8.64
CA ARG A 78 7.06 -1.40 8.59
C ARG A 78 7.25 -2.31 9.80
N THR A 79 6.98 -1.80 11.01
CA THR A 79 7.08 -2.59 12.24
C THR A 79 6.13 -3.78 12.21
N LYS A 80 4.89 -3.59 11.73
CA LYS A 80 3.90 -4.67 11.63
C LYS A 80 4.30 -5.74 10.61
N LEU A 81 4.90 -5.32 9.49
CA LEU A 81 5.40 -6.20 8.44
C LEU A 81 6.54 -7.13 8.88
N SER A 82 7.29 -6.78 9.93
CA SER A 82 8.37 -7.62 10.45
C SER A 82 7.91 -9.04 10.85
N LYS A 83 6.61 -9.22 11.13
CA LYS A 83 6.02 -10.55 11.41
C LYS A 83 5.90 -11.43 10.16
N PHE A 84 5.90 -10.84 8.97
CA PHE A 84 5.69 -11.53 7.70
C PHE A 84 6.95 -11.59 6.84
N PHE A 85 7.87 -10.62 6.99
CA PHE A 85 9.17 -10.63 6.34
C PHE A 85 10.27 -11.03 7.32
N ALA A 86 10.82 -12.23 7.13
CA ALA A 86 11.99 -12.68 7.87
C ALA A 86 13.22 -11.81 7.56
N ASP A 87 14.08 -11.61 8.57
CA ASP A 87 15.36 -10.90 8.44
C ASP A 87 15.25 -9.51 7.80
N MET A 88 14.18 -8.76 8.13
CA MET A 88 13.98 -7.42 7.62
C MET A 88 14.99 -6.44 8.25
N ASN A 89 15.73 -5.73 7.42
CA ASN A 89 16.73 -4.73 7.78
C ASN A 89 16.21 -3.33 7.44
N GLU A 90 16.64 -2.28 8.12
CA GLU A 90 16.30 -0.88 7.79
C GLU A 90 16.66 -0.48 6.35
N LYS A 91 17.67 -1.11 5.75
CA LYS A 91 18.07 -0.90 4.35
C LYS A 91 17.13 -1.52 3.32
N ASP A 92 16.17 -2.36 3.75
CA ASP A 92 15.21 -2.96 2.82
C ASP A 92 14.24 -1.90 2.29
N ASP A 93 14.20 -1.82 0.97
CA ASP A 93 13.26 -1.01 0.22
C ASP A 93 11.89 -1.70 0.19
N ILE A 94 10.92 -1.11 0.90
CA ILE A 94 9.56 -1.62 0.98
C ILE A 94 8.62 -0.64 0.32
N TYR A 95 7.77 -1.16 -0.57
CA TYR A 95 6.71 -0.41 -1.23
C TYR A 95 5.35 -0.97 -0.84
N ILE A 96 4.38 -0.06 -0.76
CA ILE A 96 2.99 -0.37 -0.51
C ILE A 96 2.17 0.03 -1.74
N LEU A 97 1.31 -0.88 -2.20
CA LEU A 97 0.25 -0.60 -3.16
C LEU A 97 -1.08 -0.66 -2.42
N THR A 98 -1.70 0.49 -2.21
CA THR A 98 -2.91 0.61 -1.38
C THR A 98 -3.91 1.60 -1.95
N THR A 99 -5.18 1.44 -1.59
CA THR A 99 -6.19 2.49 -1.72
C THR A 99 -6.23 3.29 -0.43
N PRO A 100 -5.68 4.53 -0.40
CA PRO A 100 -5.78 5.36 0.80
C PRO A 100 -7.25 5.71 1.07
N SER A 101 -7.57 5.99 2.33
CA SER A 101 -8.91 6.48 2.66
C SER A 101 -9.12 7.90 2.15
N VAL A 102 -10.31 8.19 1.65
CA VAL A 102 -10.72 9.50 1.11
C VAL A 102 -11.89 9.99 1.94
N PHE A 103 -11.82 11.21 2.47
CA PHE A 103 -12.81 11.75 3.43
C PHE A 103 -13.10 10.77 4.59
N ARG A 104 -12.06 10.06 5.07
CA ARG A 104 -12.13 9.03 6.13
C ARG A 104 -12.89 7.75 5.75
N TYR A 105 -13.42 7.66 4.54
CA TYR A 105 -14.00 6.43 4.01
C TYR A 105 -12.91 5.61 3.31
N SER A 106 -12.84 4.32 3.61
CA SER A 106 -11.86 3.41 3.01
C SER A 106 -12.58 2.26 2.32
N PHE A 107 -12.44 2.16 1.00
CA PHE A 107 -12.75 0.95 0.26
C PHE A 107 -11.43 0.40 -0.29
N ASN A 108 -10.74 -0.39 0.54
CA ASN A 108 -9.43 -0.93 0.26
C ASN A 108 -9.46 -2.47 0.30
N PRO A 109 -9.94 -3.13 -0.76
CA PRO A 109 -10.18 -4.58 -0.75
C PRO A 109 -8.89 -5.40 -0.67
N ALA A 110 -7.76 -4.86 -1.11
CA ALA A 110 -6.46 -5.48 -0.93
C ALA A 110 -5.35 -4.44 -0.85
N THR A 111 -4.41 -4.64 0.07
CA THR A 111 -3.13 -3.93 0.12
C THR A 111 -2.01 -4.90 -0.23
N PHE A 112 -1.10 -4.49 -1.11
CA PHE A 112 0.08 -5.29 -1.46
C PHE A 112 1.35 -4.63 -0.93
N TYR A 113 2.23 -5.44 -0.37
CA TYR A 113 3.51 -5.02 0.17
C TYR A 113 4.63 -5.73 -0.58
N PHE A 114 5.58 -4.96 -1.11
CA PHE A 114 6.70 -5.48 -1.90
C PHE A 114 8.00 -5.13 -1.21
N ARG A 115 8.81 -6.14 -0.87
CA ARG A 115 10.18 -5.94 -0.41
C ARG A 115 11.15 -6.17 -1.57
N PHE A 116 11.94 -5.16 -1.90
CA PHE A 116 12.95 -5.23 -2.94
C PHE A 116 14.34 -5.51 -2.33
N ASN A 117 15.15 -6.28 -3.05
CA ASN A 117 16.56 -6.47 -2.72
C ASN A 117 17.42 -5.30 -3.25
N SER A 118 18.72 -5.30 -2.93
CA SER A 118 19.67 -4.29 -3.41
C SER A 118 19.76 -4.18 -4.93
N ASN A 119 19.46 -5.26 -5.65
CA ASN A 119 19.46 -5.32 -7.12
C ASN A 119 18.09 -4.92 -7.70
N LYS A 120 17.19 -4.34 -6.89
CA LYS A 120 15.84 -3.91 -7.29
C LYS A 120 14.93 -5.03 -7.84
N GLY A 121 15.25 -6.28 -7.53
CA GLY A 121 14.33 -7.40 -7.73
C GLY A 121 13.37 -7.54 -6.55
N ILE A 122 12.16 -8.04 -6.79
CA ILE A 122 11.21 -8.39 -5.73
C ILE A 122 11.77 -9.61 -4.99
N ARG A 123 12.00 -9.44 -3.68
CA ARG A 123 12.45 -10.51 -2.79
C ARG A 123 11.26 -11.21 -2.15
N ASP A 124 10.38 -10.43 -1.54
CA ASP A 124 9.22 -10.92 -0.81
C ASP A 124 7.98 -10.09 -1.18
N THR A 125 6.80 -10.71 -1.10
CA THR A 125 5.52 -10.02 -1.27
C THR A 125 4.51 -10.53 -0.28
N VAL A 126 3.75 -9.61 0.32
CA VAL A 126 2.64 -9.91 1.23
C VAL A 126 1.40 -9.22 0.69
N VAL A 127 0.26 -9.90 0.77
CA VAL A 127 -1.04 -9.31 0.48
C VAL A 127 -1.89 -9.33 1.75
N GLU A 128 -2.43 -8.17 2.09
CA GLU A 128 -3.47 -8.02 3.10
C GLU A 128 -4.80 -7.91 2.36
N VAL A 129 -5.67 -8.90 2.55
CA VAL A 129 -6.98 -8.97 1.91
C VAL A 129 -8.03 -8.51 2.90
N HIS A 130 -8.82 -7.51 2.51
CA HIS A 130 -9.94 -7.03 3.31
C HIS A 130 -11.24 -7.58 2.71
N ASN A 131 -11.94 -8.41 3.49
CA ASN A 131 -13.29 -8.79 3.14
C ASN A 131 -14.19 -7.56 3.29
N THR A 132 -14.55 -6.99 2.15
CA THR A 132 -15.54 -5.92 2.04
C THR A 132 -16.86 -6.50 1.54
#